data_AF-A0AAQ3NCF7-F1
#
_entry.id   AF-A0AAQ3NCF7-F1
#
_cell.length_a   1.000
_cell.length_b   1.000
_cell.length_c   1.000
_cell.angle_alpha   90.00
_cell.angle_beta   90.00
_cell.angle_gamma   90.00
#
_symmetry.space_group_name_H-M   'P 1'
#
loop_
_entity.id
_entity.type
_entity.pdbx_description
1 polymer ?
#
loop_
_entity_poly.entity_id
_entity_poly.type
_entity_poly.pdbx_seq_one_letter_code
_entity_poly.pdbx_strand_id
1 'polypeptide(L)'
;MAGEQYKWLERDLASVDRLITPWLIATWHPPWYSSYEVHYKEAECMRVEMENLLYSYGVDIVFNGHVHAYERSNRVYNYSLDPCGPVHIAVGDGGNREKMATKFADEPGHCPDPLSTPDHFMGGFCATNFTFDQESEFCWDHQPDYSAFRETSFGYGILEVQLLSYLTPSMVVKNETWALWSWYRNQDSYKEVGDQIYIVRQPDICDRFYCFDLRGTRSSFGVIDEYVTAEY
;
A
#
# COMPACT_ATOMS: atom_id res chain seq x y z
N MET A 1 25.62 -2.20 4.50
CA MET A 1 25.49 -2.37 3.03
C MET A 1 24.15 -3.04 2.80
N ALA A 2 23.28 -2.47 1.97
CA ALA A 2 21.98 -3.06 1.67
C ALA A 2 22.13 -4.48 1.08
N GLY A 3 21.18 -5.37 1.37
CA GLY A 3 21.17 -6.75 0.89
C GLY A 3 20.93 -6.88 -0.62
N GLU A 4 21.16 -8.07 -1.19
CA GLU A 4 21.04 -8.30 -2.62
C GLU A 4 19.62 -8.08 -3.17
N GLN A 5 18.59 -8.42 -2.39
CA GLN A 5 17.18 -8.15 -2.74
C GLN A 5 16.91 -6.66 -2.90
N TYR A 6 17.39 -5.83 -1.96
CA TYR A 6 17.19 -4.38 -2.02
C TYR A 6 17.86 -3.77 -3.26
N LYS A 7 19.12 -4.14 -3.53
CA LYS A 7 19.86 -3.68 -4.72
C LYS A 7 19.23 -4.15 -6.03
N TRP A 8 18.62 -5.32 -6.05
CA TRP A 8 17.86 -5.79 -7.20
C TRP A 8 16.60 -4.93 -7.38
N LEU A 9 15.83 -4.73 -6.31
CA LEU A 9 14.59 -3.96 -6.33
C LEU A 9 14.82 -2.52 -6.80
N GLU A 10 15.87 -1.87 -6.29
CA GLU A 10 16.25 -0.51 -6.72
C GLU A 10 16.50 -0.43 -8.24
N ARG A 11 17.19 -1.43 -8.81
CA ARG A 11 17.45 -1.50 -10.25
C ARG A 11 16.19 -1.84 -11.07
N ASP A 12 15.35 -2.72 -10.54
CA ASP A 12 14.10 -3.12 -11.18
C ASP A 12 13.16 -1.92 -11.29
N LEU A 13 12.94 -1.21 -10.18
CA LEU A 13 12.13 0.02 -10.12
C LEU A 13 12.67 1.12 -11.04
N ALA A 14 14.00 1.32 -11.07
CA ALA A 14 14.65 2.27 -11.97
C ALA A 14 14.45 1.96 -13.46
N SER A 15 14.11 0.71 -13.80
CA SER A 15 13.89 0.29 -15.19
C SER A 15 12.45 0.45 -15.67
N VAL A 16 11.50 0.77 -14.78
CA VAL A 16 10.09 0.91 -15.10
C VAL A 16 9.81 2.24 -15.80
N ASP A 17 9.31 2.17 -17.04
CA ASP A 17 8.78 3.33 -17.76
C ASP A 17 7.28 3.47 -17.49
N ARG A 18 6.88 4.45 -16.67
CA ARG A 18 5.48 4.68 -16.29
C ARG A 18 4.60 5.18 -17.44
N LEU A 19 5.17 5.60 -18.58
CA LEU A 19 4.39 5.89 -19.80
C LEU A 19 4.00 4.61 -20.55
N ILE A 20 4.76 3.53 -20.36
CA ILE A 20 4.50 2.21 -20.98
C ILE A 20 3.70 1.33 -20.02
N THR A 21 4.08 1.30 -18.73
CA THR A 21 3.43 0.54 -17.65
C THR A 21 3.03 1.50 -16.52
N PRO A 22 1.84 2.15 -16.61
CA PRO A 22 1.47 3.20 -15.66
C PRO A 22 1.20 2.69 -14.24
N TRP A 23 0.70 1.46 -14.12
CA TRP A 23 0.45 0.82 -12.83
C TRP A 23 1.69 0.09 -12.34
N LEU A 24 2.15 0.45 -11.14
CA LEU A 24 3.22 -0.24 -10.43
C LEU A 24 2.63 -0.89 -9.18
N ILE A 25 2.55 -2.21 -9.20
CA ILE A 25 1.93 -3.03 -8.15
C ILE A 25 2.99 -3.93 -7.55
N ALA A 26 3.08 -3.96 -6.23
CA ALA A 26 4.01 -4.82 -5.50
C ALA A 26 3.28 -5.93 -4.74
N THR A 27 3.98 -7.02 -4.47
CA THR A 27 3.45 -8.12 -3.67
C THR A 27 4.54 -8.80 -2.87
N TRP A 28 4.19 -9.21 -1.65
CA TRP A 28 4.99 -10.05 -0.76
C TRP A 28 4.07 -10.67 0.29
N HIS A 29 4.58 -11.58 1.10
CA HIS A 29 3.73 -12.39 1.98
C HIS A 29 3.17 -11.62 3.21
N PRO A 30 3.98 -11.15 4.18
CA PRO A 30 3.46 -10.54 5.40
C PRO A 30 3.03 -9.06 5.21
N PRO A 31 1.84 -8.66 5.66
CA PRO A 31 1.36 -7.28 5.53
C PRO A 31 2.11 -6.33 6.48
N TRP A 32 2.33 -5.10 6.02
CA TRP A 32 2.89 -4.02 6.87
C TRP A 32 1.84 -3.32 7.72
N TYR A 33 0.60 -3.24 7.21
CA TYR A 33 -0.48 -2.42 7.77
C TYR A 33 -1.71 -3.23 8.20
N SER A 34 -1.53 -4.50 8.56
CA SER A 34 -2.62 -5.28 9.17
C SER A 34 -2.95 -4.73 10.56
N SER A 35 -4.24 -4.63 10.88
CA SER A 35 -4.73 -4.23 12.22
C SER A 35 -5.21 -5.42 13.07
N TYR A 36 -5.11 -6.65 12.56
CA TYR A 36 -5.37 -7.87 13.35
C TYR A 36 -4.31 -8.10 14.42
N GLU A 37 -4.70 -8.74 15.54
CA GLU A 37 -3.78 -9.12 16.64
C GLU A 37 -2.69 -10.09 16.15
N VAL A 38 -3.07 -11.07 15.34
CA VAL A 38 -2.12 -12.05 14.79
C VAL A 38 -1.22 -11.38 13.75
N HIS A 39 0.09 -11.59 13.90
CA HIS A 39 1.12 -11.00 13.05
C HIS A 39 1.14 -9.46 13.06
N TYR A 40 0.59 -8.82 14.11
CA TYR A 40 0.58 -7.37 14.25
C TYR A 40 2.01 -6.81 14.26
N LYS A 41 2.34 -5.93 13.31
CA LYS A 41 3.68 -5.34 13.14
C LYS A 41 4.83 -6.37 13.00
N GLU A 42 4.54 -7.59 12.57
CA GLU A 42 5.54 -8.66 12.47
C GLU A 42 6.63 -8.36 11.43
N ALA A 43 6.24 -7.77 10.30
CA ALA A 43 7.14 -7.40 9.19
C ALA A 43 7.64 -5.95 9.26
N GLU A 44 7.66 -5.34 10.45
CA GLU A 44 7.99 -3.92 10.59
C GLU A 44 9.41 -3.58 10.12
N CYS A 45 10.40 -4.45 10.37
CA CYS A 45 11.75 -4.22 9.86
C CYS A 45 11.80 -4.20 8.32
N MET A 46 10.97 -5.01 7.65
CA MET A 46 10.86 -4.96 6.19
C MET A 46 10.26 -3.63 5.72
N ARG A 47 9.22 -3.14 6.41
CA ARG A 47 8.61 -1.83 6.13
C ARG A 47 9.64 -0.71 6.26
N VAL A 48 10.34 -0.63 7.39
CA VAL A 48 11.35 0.41 7.66
C VAL A 48 12.44 0.43 6.59
N GLU A 49 12.89 -0.74 6.13
CA GLU A 49 13.95 -0.83 5.13
C GLU A 49 13.47 -0.50 3.71
N MET A 50 12.26 -0.91 3.30
CA MET A 50 11.85 -0.88 1.89
C MET A 50 10.75 0.12 1.54
N GLU A 51 9.96 0.59 2.51
CA GLU A 51 8.80 1.43 2.23
C GLU A 51 9.19 2.73 1.54
N ASN A 52 10.26 3.39 1.99
CA ASN A 52 10.71 4.64 1.39
C ASN A 52 11.15 4.47 -0.07
N LEU A 53 11.75 3.32 -0.41
CA LEU A 53 12.11 3.02 -1.80
C LEU A 53 10.85 2.85 -2.64
N LEU A 54 9.90 2.01 -2.22
CA LEU A 54 8.64 1.79 -2.95
C LEU A 54 7.82 3.07 -3.09
N TYR A 55 7.75 3.88 -2.03
CA TYR A 55 7.06 5.16 -2.03
C TYR A 55 7.70 6.15 -3.01
N SER A 56 9.04 6.26 -3.04
CA SER A 56 9.73 7.19 -3.95
C SER A 56 9.58 6.84 -5.44
N TYR A 57 9.29 5.57 -5.75
CA TYR A 57 8.95 5.12 -7.11
C TYR A 57 7.45 5.12 -7.40
N GLY A 58 6.61 5.58 -6.46
CA GLY A 58 5.17 5.73 -6.66
C GLY A 58 4.45 4.41 -6.89
N VAL A 59 4.71 3.40 -6.05
CA VAL A 59 3.93 2.15 -6.03
C VAL A 59 2.46 2.49 -5.75
N ASP A 60 1.55 1.98 -6.59
CA ASP A 60 0.13 2.33 -6.53
C ASP A 60 -0.64 1.43 -5.54
N ILE A 61 -0.35 0.12 -5.55
CA ILE A 61 -1.06 -0.92 -4.78
C ILE A 61 -0.06 -1.96 -4.28
N VAL A 62 -0.29 -2.46 -3.07
CA VAL A 62 0.43 -3.58 -2.48
C VAL A 62 -0.55 -4.70 -2.14
N PHE A 63 -0.25 -5.92 -2.59
CA PHE A 63 -0.99 -7.12 -2.19
C PHE A 63 -0.19 -8.02 -1.25
N ASN A 64 -0.83 -8.41 -0.15
CA ASN A 64 -0.27 -9.30 0.87
C ASN A 64 -1.17 -10.51 1.14
N GLY A 65 -0.61 -11.50 1.84
CA GLY A 65 -1.36 -12.63 2.38
C GLY A 65 -1.16 -12.72 3.88
N HIS A 66 -0.73 -13.91 4.34
CA HIS A 66 -0.24 -14.19 5.70
C HIS A 66 -1.29 -14.10 6.82
N VAL A 67 -1.91 -12.94 7.04
CA VAL A 67 -3.01 -12.79 7.99
C VAL A 67 -4.27 -13.43 7.41
N HIS A 68 -4.86 -14.40 8.11
CA HIS A 68 -6.01 -15.17 7.65
C HIS A 68 -7.35 -14.43 7.80
N ALA A 69 -7.42 -13.26 7.18
CA ALA A 69 -8.59 -12.43 7.04
C ALA A 69 -8.38 -11.44 5.88
N TYR A 70 -9.42 -10.70 5.54
CA TYR A 70 -9.36 -9.63 4.56
C TYR A 70 -9.15 -8.27 5.25
N GLU A 71 -8.27 -7.44 4.69
CA GLU A 71 -8.13 -6.04 5.08
C GLU A 71 -7.66 -5.17 3.92
N ARG A 72 -8.24 -3.98 3.80
CA ARG A 72 -7.82 -2.93 2.86
C ARG A 72 -7.56 -1.64 3.62
N SER A 73 -6.42 -1.03 3.37
CA SER A 73 -6.06 0.27 3.91
C SER A 73 -6.65 1.42 3.08
N ASN A 74 -6.74 2.60 3.69
CA ASN A 74 -6.64 3.87 2.97
C ASN A 74 -5.22 4.02 2.40
N ARG A 75 -4.99 5.04 1.57
CA ARG A 75 -3.61 5.34 1.14
C ARG A 75 -2.78 5.75 2.35
N VAL A 76 -1.64 5.09 2.54
CA VAL A 76 -0.83 5.22 3.75
C VAL A 76 0.65 5.21 3.38
N TYR A 77 1.41 6.04 4.09
CA TYR A 77 2.87 6.01 4.07
C TYR A 77 3.38 6.29 5.48
N ASN A 78 4.25 5.42 5.99
CA ASN A 78 4.80 5.50 7.33
C ASN A 78 3.73 5.74 8.43
N TYR A 79 2.68 4.91 8.42
CA TYR A 79 1.52 4.98 9.31
C TYR A 79 0.69 6.28 9.27
N SER A 80 0.97 7.18 8.35
CA SER A 80 0.18 8.40 8.14
C SER A 80 -0.66 8.28 6.88
N LEU A 81 -1.90 8.78 6.94
CA LEU A 81 -2.71 8.92 5.73
C LEU A 81 -2.00 9.85 4.75
N ASP A 82 -1.73 9.36 3.55
CA ASP A 82 -0.99 10.10 2.53
C ASP A 82 -1.67 9.89 1.16
N PRO A 83 -2.10 10.94 0.46
CA PRO A 83 -2.78 10.80 -0.84
C PRO A 83 -1.91 10.18 -1.94
N CYS A 84 -0.59 10.13 -1.76
CA CYS A 84 0.36 9.50 -2.66
C CYS A 84 0.88 8.15 -2.16
N GLY A 85 0.51 7.74 -0.93
CA GLY A 85 0.83 6.41 -0.41
C GLY A 85 0.14 5.28 -1.20
N PRO A 86 0.73 4.08 -1.26
CA PRO A 86 0.07 2.91 -1.83
C PRO A 86 -1.19 2.53 -1.05
N VAL A 87 -2.12 1.88 -1.73
CA VAL A 87 -3.21 1.13 -1.06
C VAL A 87 -2.68 -0.26 -0.72
N HIS A 88 -2.69 -0.65 0.55
CA HIS A 88 -2.33 -1.98 1.00
C HIS A 88 -3.59 -2.85 1.11
N ILE A 89 -3.53 -4.06 0.55
CA ILE A 89 -4.64 -5.01 0.53
C ILE A 89 -4.11 -6.38 0.96
N ALA A 90 -4.55 -6.86 2.12
CA ALA A 90 -4.28 -8.19 2.63
C ALA A 90 -5.43 -9.13 2.25
N VAL A 91 -5.11 -10.17 1.48
CA VAL A 91 -6.01 -11.25 1.04
C VAL A 91 -5.41 -12.61 1.43
N GLY A 92 -5.07 -12.76 2.71
CA GLY A 92 -4.53 -14.02 3.27
C GLY A 92 -5.62 -15.04 3.63
N ASP A 93 -6.85 -14.75 3.28
CA ASP A 93 -8.10 -15.43 3.60
C ASP A 93 -8.49 -16.53 2.61
N GLY A 94 -7.51 -17.20 2.01
CA GLY A 94 -7.73 -18.19 0.94
C GLY A 94 -8.32 -19.54 1.36
N GLY A 95 -8.68 -19.75 2.64
CA GLY A 95 -9.36 -20.98 3.10
C GLY A 95 -8.45 -22.12 3.53
N ASN A 96 -7.26 -21.84 4.05
CA ASN A 96 -6.40 -22.88 4.60
C ASN A 96 -6.97 -23.46 5.93
N ARG A 97 -6.39 -24.55 6.42
CA ARG A 97 -6.89 -25.29 7.61
C ARG A 97 -6.61 -24.62 8.96
N GLU A 98 -5.78 -23.58 8.98
CA GLU A 98 -5.41 -22.89 10.20
C GLU A 98 -6.55 -21.97 10.66
N LYS A 99 -6.39 -21.36 11.83
CA LYS A 99 -7.44 -20.50 12.39
C LYS A 99 -7.51 -19.17 11.62
N MET A 100 -8.71 -18.65 11.51
CA MET A 100 -8.95 -17.30 10.99
C MET A 100 -8.50 -16.23 12.00
N ALA A 101 -8.02 -15.10 11.48
CA ALA A 101 -7.74 -13.92 12.28
C ALA A 101 -9.06 -13.24 12.65
N THR A 102 -9.44 -13.26 13.93
CA THR A 102 -10.76 -12.82 14.42
C THR A 102 -10.70 -11.64 15.39
N LYS A 103 -9.52 -11.34 15.91
CA LYS A 103 -9.29 -10.31 16.94
C LYS A 103 -8.43 -9.20 16.37
N PHE A 104 -8.69 -7.97 16.80
CA PHE A 104 -7.94 -6.81 16.37
C PHE A 104 -6.99 -6.32 17.48
N ALA A 105 -5.83 -5.78 17.10
CA ALA A 105 -4.86 -5.28 18.07
C ALA A 105 -5.40 -4.08 18.87
N ASP A 106 -6.40 -3.38 18.33
CA ASP A 106 -7.10 -2.25 18.96
C ASP A 106 -8.27 -2.65 19.87
N GLU A 107 -8.59 -3.94 19.98
CA GLU A 107 -9.59 -4.38 20.96
C GLU A 107 -9.04 -4.28 22.40
N PRO A 108 -9.88 -3.93 23.39
CA PRO A 108 -9.45 -3.85 24.78
C PRO A 108 -8.77 -5.13 25.28
N GLY A 109 -7.48 -5.03 25.63
CA GLY A 109 -6.67 -6.15 26.12
C GLY A 109 -6.04 -7.04 25.05
N HIS A 110 -6.14 -6.67 23.78
CA HIS A 110 -5.60 -7.43 22.65
C HIS A 110 -4.35 -6.82 22.01
N CYS A 111 -3.90 -5.65 22.47
CA CYS A 111 -2.62 -5.10 22.04
C CYS A 111 -1.46 -6.01 22.51
N PRO A 112 -0.67 -6.59 21.59
CA PRO A 112 0.39 -7.52 21.98
C PRO A 112 1.59 -6.79 22.62
N ASP A 113 2.39 -7.53 23.39
CA ASP A 113 3.68 -7.04 23.87
C ASP A 113 4.59 -6.78 22.64
N PRO A 114 5.14 -5.57 22.46
CA PRO A 114 6.02 -5.26 21.33
C PRO A 114 7.12 -6.30 21.13
N LEU A 115 7.74 -6.80 22.20
CA LEU A 115 8.85 -7.76 22.08
C LEU A 115 8.42 -9.14 21.56
N SER A 116 7.12 -9.42 21.53
CA SER A 116 6.55 -10.67 21.03
C SER A 116 6.19 -10.65 19.54
N THR A 117 6.18 -9.47 18.91
CA THR A 117 5.68 -9.32 17.53
C THR A 117 6.67 -9.63 16.41
N PRO A 118 8.00 -9.42 16.51
CA PRO A 118 8.88 -9.57 15.36
C PRO A 118 8.96 -11.00 14.83
N ASP A 119 9.10 -11.14 13.51
CA ASP A 119 9.38 -12.43 12.89
C ASP A 119 10.71 -13.02 13.41
N HIS A 120 10.63 -14.21 14.02
CA HIS A 120 11.78 -14.86 14.63
C HIS A 120 12.81 -15.36 13.61
N PHE A 121 12.40 -15.61 12.36
CA PHE A 121 13.28 -16.15 11.32
C PHE A 121 14.18 -15.08 10.72
N MET A 122 13.60 -13.92 10.41
CA MET A 122 14.28 -12.73 9.91
C MET A 122 15.01 -12.01 11.03
N GLY A 123 14.46 -12.04 12.25
CA GLY A 123 15.00 -11.35 13.41
C GLY A 123 14.95 -9.83 13.31
N GLY A 124 15.57 -9.16 14.29
CA GLY A 124 15.52 -7.70 14.42
C GLY A 124 14.27 -7.23 15.18
N PHE A 125 14.32 -5.98 15.65
CA PHE A 125 13.21 -5.33 16.32
C PHE A 125 13.13 -3.89 15.83
N CYS A 126 12.09 -3.59 15.05
CA CYS A 126 11.87 -2.27 14.45
C CYS A 126 10.49 -1.67 14.82
N ALA A 127 9.66 -2.45 15.51
CA ALA A 127 8.32 -2.06 15.95
C ALA A 127 8.36 -1.23 17.23
N THR A 128 8.61 0.06 17.07
CA THR A 128 8.48 1.02 18.18
C THR A 128 7.04 1.49 18.34
N ASN A 129 6.72 1.98 19.53
CA ASN A 129 5.47 2.68 19.79
C ASN A 129 5.31 3.88 18.84
N PHE A 130 4.07 4.21 18.55
CA PHE A 130 3.77 5.48 17.89
C PHE A 130 4.11 6.63 18.83
N THR A 131 4.56 7.75 18.27
CA THR A 131 4.76 8.99 19.02
C THR A 131 3.68 9.98 18.59
N PHE A 132 2.55 9.98 19.29
CA PHE A 132 1.47 10.94 19.07
C PHE A 132 1.43 11.90 20.25
N ASP A 133 1.62 13.21 20.02
CA ASP A 133 1.35 14.26 21.02
C ASP A 133 1.81 13.96 22.47
N GLN A 134 3.03 13.38 22.61
CA GLN A 134 3.69 13.00 23.87
C GLN A 134 3.18 11.72 24.56
N GLU A 135 2.17 11.05 24.02
CA GLU A 135 1.74 9.71 24.42
C GLU A 135 2.29 8.66 23.45
N SER A 136 2.74 7.54 24.02
CA SER A 136 3.48 6.51 23.30
C SER A 136 2.76 5.19 23.46
N GLU A 137 1.93 4.85 22.47
CA GLU A 137 1.15 3.62 22.45
C GLU A 137 1.58 2.71 21.29
N PHE A 138 1.54 1.40 21.54
CA PHE A 138 1.94 0.41 20.54
C PHE A 138 0.83 0.11 19.54
N CYS A 139 -0.42 0.13 20.02
CA CYS A 139 -1.65 -0.08 19.28
C CYS A 139 -2.58 1.12 19.47
N TRP A 140 -3.58 1.21 18.61
CA TRP A 140 -4.69 2.15 18.75
C TRP A 140 -5.73 1.57 19.71
N ASP A 141 -6.67 2.38 20.21
CA ASP A 141 -7.83 1.94 21.02
C ASP A 141 -9.13 1.84 20.20
N HIS A 142 -9.02 2.05 18.89
CA HIS A 142 -10.06 1.92 17.88
C HIS A 142 -9.43 1.49 16.55
N GLN A 143 -10.27 1.15 15.57
CA GLN A 143 -9.80 0.86 14.21
C GLN A 143 -8.91 2.00 13.71
N PRO A 144 -7.63 1.77 13.41
CA PRO A 144 -6.75 2.84 12.96
C PRO A 144 -7.29 3.51 11.69
N ASP A 145 -7.15 4.84 11.57
CA ASP A 145 -7.68 5.58 10.42
C ASP A 145 -7.13 5.12 9.06
N TYR A 146 -5.95 4.50 9.05
CA TYR A 146 -5.38 3.89 7.84
C TYR A 146 -6.09 2.59 7.43
N SER A 147 -6.86 1.93 8.29
CA SER A 147 -7.62 0.71 7.96
C SER A 147 -9.01 1.10 7.45
N ALA A 148 -9.25 0.97 6.15
CA ALA A 148 -10.52 1.38 5.53
C ALA A 148 -11.61 0.32 5.66
N PHE A 149 -11.24 -0.96 5.53
CA PHE A 149 -12.15 -2.09 5.65
C PHE A 149 -11.40 -3.31 6.14
N ARG A 150 -11.96 -4.06 7.09
CA ARG A 150 -11.40 -5.30 7.61
C ARG A 150 -12.52 -6.27 7.93
N GLU A 151 -12.37 -7.53 7.51
CA GLU A 151 -13.37 -8.55 7.76
C GLU A 151 -12.78 -9.97 7.86
N THR A 152 -13.25 -10.72 8.84
CA THR A 152 -12.95 -12.14 9.00
C THR A 152 -13.92 -13.01 8.20
N SER A 153 -13.68 -13.09 6.89
CA SER A 153 -14.31 -14.07 5.99
C SER A 153 -13.23 -14.69 5.11
N PHE A 154 -13.46 -15.90 4.60
CA PHE A 154 -12.66 -16.40 3.49
C PHE A 154 -13.10 -15.74 2.20
N GLY A 155 -12.19 -15.58 1.25
CA GLY A 155 -12.50 -14.84 0.04
C GLY A 155 -11.37 -14.80 -0.96
N TYR A 156 -11.58 -13.98 -1.99
CA TYR A 156 -10.61 -13.68 -3.03
C TYR A 156 -10.90 -12.31 -3.64
N GLY A 157 -9.90 -11.73 -4.28
CA GLY A 157 -10.02 -10.43 -4.93
C GLY A 157 -9.85 -10.47 -6.44
N ILE A 158 -10.44 -9.48 -7.10
CA ILE A 158 -10.30 -9.20 -8.53
C ILE A 158 -9.90 -7.73 -8.68
N LEU A 159 -8.80 -7.49 -9.40
CA LEU A 159 -8.37 -6.15 -9.81
C LEU A 159 -8.61 -5.98 -11.32
N GLU A 160 -9.44 -5.02 -11.69
CA GLU A 160 -9.75 -4.68 -13.07
C GLU A 160 -9.17 -3.30 -13.41
N VAL A 161 -7.99 -3.30 -14.05
CA VAL A 161 -7.34 -2.06 -14.50
C VAL A 161 -8.05 -1.56 -15.75
N GLN A 162 -8.63 -0.36 -15.68
CA GLN A 162 -9.29 0.26 -16.82
C GLN A 162 -8.27 1.04 -17.65
N LEU A 163 -8.06 0.59 -18.88
CA LEU A 163 -7.29 1.33 -19.88
C LEU A 163 -8.27 1.89 -20.91
N LEU A 164 -8.75 3.12 -20.70
CA LEU A 164 -9.56 3.77 -21.75
C LEU A 164 -8.60 4.36 -22.78
N SER A 165 -8.57 3.81 -23.99
CA SER A 165 -7.90 4.46 -25.12
C SER A 165 -8.91 5.30 -25.89
N TYR A 166 -8.69 6.61 -25.97
CA TYR A 166 -9.40 7.46 -26.91
C TYR A 166 -8.52 7.73 -28.13
N LEU A 167 -9.09 7.54 -29.32
CA LEU A 167 -8.45 7.92 -30.57
C LEU A 167 -8.72 9.40 -30.83
N THR A 168 -7.69 10.25 -30.69
CA THR A 168 -7.69 11.53 -31.40
C THR A 168 -7.05 11.32 -32.77
N PRO A 169 -7.37 12.14 -33.80
CA PRO A 169 -6.79 12.00 -35.14
C PRO A 169 -5.25 12.06 -35.19
N SER A 170 -4.58 12.44 -34.10
CA SER A 170 -3.12 12.60 -34.02
C SER A 170 -2.46 11.81 -32.88
N MET A 171 -3.20 11.19 -31.95
CA MET A 171 -2.63 10.45 -30.82
C MET A 171 -3.67 9.57 -30.09
N VAL A 172 -3.24 8.44 -29.54
CA VAL A 172 -4.02 7.67 -28.56
C VAL A 172 -3.78 8.28 -27.18
N VAL A 173 -4.82 8.77 -26.51
CA VAL A 173 -4.76 9.17 -25.08
C VAL A 173 -5.29 8.00 -24.26
N LYS A 174 -4.45 7.41 -23.41
CA LYS A 174 -4.87 6.39 -22.45
C LYS A 174 -5.28 7.06 -21.14
N ASN A 175 -6.51 6.86 -20.66
CA ASN A 175 -6.86 7.14 -19.27
C ASN A 175 -6.47 5.91 -18.46
N GLU A 176 -5.22 5.90 -18.00
CA GLU A 176 -4.58 4.84 -17.23
C GLU A 176 -4.71 5.00 -15.71
N THR A 177 -5.65 5.84 -15.25
CA THR A 177 -5.68 6.27 -13.85
C THR A 177 -6.61 5.46 -12.95
N TRP A 178 -7.49 4.63 -13.50
CA TRP A 178 -8.55 3.94 -12.75
C TRP A 178 -8.34 2.43 -12.72
N ALA A 179 -8.45 1.83 -11.54
CA ALA A 179 -8.60 0.39 -11.37
C ALA A 179 -9.75 0.11 -10.40
N LEU A 180 -10.58 -0.87 -10.72
CA LEU A 180 -11.62 -1.35 -9.81
C LEU A 180 -11.07 -2.53 -9.02
N TRP A 181 -11.03 -2.40 -7.70
CA TRP A 181 -10.80 -3.51 -6.80
C TRP A 181 -12.14 -4.04 -6.29
N SER A 182 -12.33 -5.36 -6.33
CA SER A 182 -13.47 -6.04 -5.73
C SER A 182 -13.00 -7.27 -4.96
N TRP A 183 -13.42 -7.41 -3.70
CA TRP A 183 -13.21 -8.61 -2.89
C TRP A 183 -14.55 -9.33 -2.66
N TYR A 184 -14.51 -10.65 -2.77
CA TYR A 184 -15.67 -11.54 -2.71
C TYR A 184 -15.50 -12.53 -1.57
N ARG A 185 -16.53 -12.65 -0.74
CA ARG A 185 -16.59 -13.66 0.32
C ARG A 185 -16.94 -15.01 -0.28
N ASN A 186 -16.34 -16.07 0.25
CA ASN A 186 -16.61 -17.44 -0.20
C ASN A 186 -18.02 -17.93 0.18
N GLN A 187 -18.62 -17.39 1.25
CA GLN A 187 -19.98 -17.75 1.66
C GLN A 187 -21.06 -17.07 0.81
N ASP A 188 -20.72 -15.99 0.11
CA ASP A 188 -21.66 -15.22 -0.69
C ASP A 188 -21.82 -15.87 -2.08
N SER A 189 -22.94 -15.59 -2.76
CA SER A 189 -23.06 -15.98 -4.17
C SER A 189 -22.16 -15.10 -5.05
N TYR A 190 -21.73 -15.57 -6.22
CA TYR A 190 -20.86 -14.83 -7.17
C TYR A 190 -21.35 -13.43 -7.60
N LYS A 191 -22.53 -12.98 -7.16
CA LYS A 191 -23.11 -11.66 -7.47
C LYS A 191 -22.95 -10.64 -6.36
N GLU A 192 -22.56 -11.07 -5.16
CA GLU A 192 -22.45 -10.18 -4.00
C GLU A 192 -20.97 -9.87 -3.76
N VAL A 193 -20.67 -8.57 -3.74
CA VAL A 193 -19.31 -8.06 -3.52
C VAL A 193 -19.19 -7.66 -2.06
N GLY A 194 -18.15 -8.13 -1.39
CA GLY A 194 -17.92 -7.84 0.02
C GLY A 194 -17.33 -6.47 0.27
N ASP A 195 -16.38 -6.08 -0.56
CA ASP A 195 -15.77 -4.76 -0.57
C ASP A 195 -15.39 -4.36 -2.00
N GLN A 196 -15.61 -3.09 -2.37
CA GLN A 196 -15.37 -2.60 -3.71
C GLN A 196 -14.94 -1.13 -3.68
N ILE A 197 -13.90 -0.79 -4.45
CA ILE A 197 -13.42 0.58 -4.56
C ILE A 197 -12.75 0.84 -5.92
N TYR A 198 -12.96 2.04 -6.44
CA TYR A 198 -12.09 2.57 -7.50
C TYR A 198 -10.82 3.13 -6.88
N ILE A 199 -9.69 2.51 -7.20
CA ILE A 199 -8.36 3.03 -6.89
C ILE A 199 -7.98 3.96 -8.04
N VAL A 200 -7.77 5.23 -7.72
CA VAL A 200 -7.39 6.25 -8.70
C VAL A 200 -5.96 6.70 -8.42
N ARG A 201 -5.06 6.52 -9.39
CA ARG A 201 -3.69 7.04 -9.31
C ARG A 201 -3.61 8.46 -9.86
N GLN A 202 -2.75 9.29 -9.28
CA GLN A 202 -2.61 10.71 -9.62
C GLN A 202 -1.15 11.03 -10.00
N PRO A 203 -0.69 10.60 -11.20
CA PRO A 203 0.70 10.77 -11.63
C PRO A 203 1.17 12.23 -11.58
N ASP A 204 0.31 13.16 -11.99
CA ASP A 204 0.64 14.60 -12.01
C ASP A 204 0.88 15.21 -10.63
N ILE A 205 0.37 14.56 -9.56
CA ILE A 205 0.52 15.03 -8.18
C ILE A 205 1.66 14.27 -7.51
N CYS A 206 1.71 12.95 -7.68
CA CYS A 206 2.58 12.07 -6.90
C CYS A 206 3.91 11.75 -7.59
N ASP A 207 3.97 11.72 -8.93
CA ASP A 207 5.20 11.34 -9.66
C ASP A 207 6.18 12.52 -9.83
N ARG A 208 5.72 13.76 -9.59
CA ARG A 208 6.54 14.99 -9.79
C ARG A 208 7.59 15.24 -8.70
N PHE A 209 7.49 14.58 -7.55
CA PHE A 209 8.35 14.90 -6.41
C PHE A 209 9.71 14.17 -6.42
N TYR A 210 9.89 13.14 -7.25
CA TYR A 210 11.04 12.24 -7.13
C TYR A 210 11.58 11.69 -8.47
N CYS A 211 11.72 12.53 -9.50
CA CYS A 211 12.68 12.20 -10.57
C CYS A 211 14.11 12.30 -10.02
N PHE A 212 14.72 11.17 -9.69
CA PHE A 212 16.18 11.09 -9.57
C PHE A 212 16.77 11.17 -10.98
N ASP A 213 17.55 12.22 -11.28
CA ASP A 213 18.47 12.18 -12.41
C ASP A 213 19.42 10.99 -12.22
N LEU A 214 19.90 10.39 -13.32
CA LEU A 214 20.91 9.31 -13.39
C LEU A 214 22.25 9.67 -12.70
N ARG A 215 22.32 10.82 -12.03
CA ARG A 215 23.46 11.35 -11.26
C ARG A 215 23.18 11.49 -9.76
N GLY A 216 22.00 11.11 -9.27
CA GLY A 216 21.68 11.12 -7.84
C GLY A 216 21.54 12.53 -7.22
N THR A 217 21.33 13.58 -8.02
CA THR A 217 21.09 14.94 -7.52
C THR A 217 19.59 15.25 -7.49
N ARG A 218 19.11 15.68 -6.32
CA ARG A 218 17.74 16.18 -6.10
C ARG A 218 17.55 17.49 -6.86
N SER A 219 16.80 17.48 -7.97
CA SER A 219 16.35 18.71 -8.62
C SER A 219 14.86 18.92 -8.37
N SER A 220 14.53 19.87 -7.50
CA SER A 220 13.20 20.46 -7.46
C SER A 220 12.99 21.22 -8.77
N PHE A 221 12.17 20.71 -9.69
CA PHE A 221 11.66 21.55 -10.77
C PHE A 221 10.63 22.50 -10.16
N GLY A 222 10.98 23.78 -10.12
CA GLY A 222 10.11 24.84 -9.65
C GLY A 222 8.86 24.96 -10.52
N VAL A 223 7.77 25.33 -9.88
CA VAL A 223 6.55 25.85 -10.50
C VAL A 223 6.96 27.09 -11.33
N ILE A 224 6.94 26.95 -12.66
CA ILE A 224 6.78 28.10 -13.54
C ILE A 224 5.28 28.28 -13.76
N ASP A 225 4.68 29.11 -12.90
CA ASP A 225 3.39 29.74 -13.18
C ASP A 225 3.62 30.76 -14.32
N GLU A 226 3.40 30.34 -15.56
CA GLU A 226 3.10 31.30 -16.63
C GLU A 226 1.62 31.64 -16.57
N TYR A 227 1.29 32.65 -15.74
CA TYR A 227 0.08 33.43 -15.94
C TYR A 227 0.24 34.24 -17.23
N VAL A 228 -0.27 33.73 -18.35
CA VAL A 228 -0.55 34.56 -19.52
C VAL A 228 -1.84 35.34 -19.23
N THR A 229 -1.69 36.57 -18.74
CA THR A 229 -2.78 37.54 -18.73
C THR A 229 -3.08 37.95 -20.18
N ALA A 230 -4.23 37.52 -20.70
CA ALA A 230 -4.84 38.12 -21.88
C ALA A 230 -5.67 39.32 -21.40
N GLU A 231 -5.18 40.54 -21.66
CA GLU A 231 -6.02 41.74 -21.64
C GLU A 231 -6.67 41.92 -23.02
N TYR A 232 -7.96 42.24 -23.01
CA TYR A 232 -8.76 42.68 -24.16
C TYR A 232 -8.71 44.20 -24.31
#